data_AF-A0A956CNN0-F1
#
_entry.id   AF-A0A956CNN0-F1
#
_cell.length_a   1.000
_cell.length_b   1.000
_cell.length_c   1.000
_cell.angle_alpha   90.00
_cell.angle_beta   90.00
_cell.angle_gamma   90.00
#
_symmetry.space_group_name_H-M   'P 1'
#
loop_
_entity.id
_entity.type
_entity.pdbx_description
1 polymer ?
#
loop_
_entity_poly.entity_id
_entity_poly.type
_entity_poly.pdbx_seq_one_letter_code
_entity_poly.pdbx_strand_id
1 'polypeptide(L)' 'DAALKAARVTLAKLIPPPSETNFGGAFLTGPLAELEAARDAFIEAIRHIAASPLEAARRPDHERR' A
#
# COMPACT_ATOMS: atom_id res chain seq x y z
N ASP A 1 1.42 4.26 1.45
CA ASP A 1 2.68 4.86 1.94
C ASP A 1 3.72 4.94 0.83
N ALA A 2 4.27 3.82 0.34
CA ALA A 2 5.27 3.80 -0.75
C ALA A 2 4.91 4.67 -1.98
N ALA A 3 3.69 4.55 -2.49
CA ALA A 3 3.20 5.34 -3.63
C ALA A 3 3.23 6.86 -3.40
N LEU A 4 2.89 7.33 -2.18
CA LEU A 4 2.87 8.75 -1.83
C LEU A 4 4.28 9.32 -1.60
N LYS A 5 5.24 8.46 -1.26
CA LYS A 5 6.64 8.83 -1.05
C LYS A 5 7.43 8.88 -2.35
N ALA A 6 7.01 8.10 -3.35
CA ALA A 6 7.71 7.98 -4.63
C ALA A 6 7.41 9.12 -5.62
N ALA A 7 6.28 9.81 -5.47
CA ALA A 7 5.81 10.79 -6.45
C ALA A 7 5.00 11.92 -5.80
N ARG A 8 4.87 13.06 -6.49
CA ARG A 8 4.08 14.22 -6.06
C ARG A 8 2.60 14.03 -6.39
N VAL A 9 1.98 13.10 -5.68
CA VAL A 9 0.56 12.75 -5.81
C VAL A 9 -0.22 13.06 -4.53
N THR A 10 -1.51 13.34 -4.68
CA THR A 10 -2.42 13.62 -3.58
C THR A 10 -3.37 12.45 -3.34
N LEU A 11 -3.55 12.06 -2.08
CA LEU A 11 -4.55 11.07 -1.69
C LEU A 11 -5.96 11.69 -1.78
N ALA A 12 -6.77 11.25 -2.74
CA ALA A 12 -8.12 11.74 -2.95
C ALA A 12 -9.16 10.99 -2.09
N LYS A 13 -9.00 9.66 -1.97
CA LYS A 13 -9.87 8.82 -1.14
C LYS A 13 -9.08 7.65 -0.59
N LEU A 14 -9.22 7.39 0.71
CA LEU A 14 -8.74 6.17 1.34
C LEU A 14 -9.88 5.17 1.44
N ILE A 15 -9.59 3.90 1.11
CA ILE A 15 -10.47 2.77 1.33
C ILE A 15 -9.78 1.90 2.38
N PRO A 16 -10.02 2.15 3.68
CA PRO A 16 -9.35 1.43 4.75
C PRO A 16 -9.82 -0.04 4.79
N PRO A 17 -8.95 -0.99 5.18
CA PRO A 17 -9.38 -2.36 5.41
C PRO A 17 -10.24 -2.48 6.69
N PRO A 18 -11.21 -3.41 6.74
CA PRO A 18 -11.65 -4.28 5.65
C PRO A 18 -12.70 -3.60 4.75
N SER A 19 -12.56 -3.72 3.43
CA SER A 19 -13.68 -3.52 2.49
C SER A 19 -14.61 -4.73 2.47
N GLU A 20 -15.77 -4.62 1.81
CA GLU A 20 -16.68 -5.77 1.56
C GLU A 20 -15.98 -6.97 0.92
N THR A 21 -14.90 -6.72 0.16
CA THR A 21 -14.09 -7.75 -0.52
C THR A 21 -12.82 -8.13 0.23
N ASN A 22 -12.63 -7.65 1.47
CA ASN A 22 -11.44 -7.87 2.30
C ASN A 22 -10.13 -7.26 1.73
N PHE A 23 -10.25 -6.22 0.92
CA PHE A 23 -9.10 -5.45 0.44
C PHE A 23 -9.03 -4.07 1.10
N GLY A 24 -7.89 -3.40 0.93
CA GLY A 24 -7.70 -1.98 1.21
C GLY A 24 -7.07 -1.31 0.00
N GLY A 25 -7.21 0.01 -0.11
CA GLY A 25 -6.69 0.75 -1.24
C GLY A 25 -6.88 2.26 -1.11
N ALA A 26 -6.56 2.96 -2.19
CA ALA A 26 -6.67 4.41 -2.26
C ALA A 26 -6.84 4.89 -3.70
N PHE A 27 -7.53 6.02 -3.87
CA PHE A 27 -7.52 6.80 -5.11
C PHE A 27 -6.54 7.96 -4.96
N LEU A 28 -5.67 8.12 -5.96
CA LEU A 28 -4.67 9.17 -6.03
C LEU A 28 -4.98 10.11 -7.20
N THR A 29 -4.61 11.38 -7.05
CA THR A 29 -4.71 12.39 -8.11
C THR A 29 -3.39 13.14 -8.25
N GLY A 30 -3.06 13.53 -9.48
CA GLY A 30 -1.81 14.21 -9.81
C GLY A 30 -1.54 14.19 -11.32
N PRO A 31 -0.41 14.75 -11.76
CA PRO A 31 0.06 14.62 -13.14
C PRO A 31 0.24 13.16 -13.55
N LEU A 32 0.01 12.83 -14.82
CA LEU A 32 0.06 11.44 -15.32
C LEU A 32 1.40 10.75 -14.99
N ALA A 33 2.53 11.40 -15.26
CA ALA A 33 3.85 10.84 -14.99
C ALA A 33 4.07 10.53 -13.49
N GLU A 34 3.54 11.39 -12.60
CA GLU A 34 3.62 11.18 -11.15
C GLU A 34 2.70 10.02 -10.70
N LEU A 35 1.54 9.87 -11.34
CA LEU A 35 0.64 8.73 -11.09
C LEU A 35 1.24 7.40 -11.55
N GLU A 36 1.95 7.39 -12.68
CA GLU A 36 2.67 6.21 -13.17
C GLU A 36 3.81 5.83 -12.23
N ALA A 37 4.60 6.79 -11.78
CA ALA A 37 5.65 6.57 -10.77
C ALA A 37 5.07 6.04 -9.44
N ALA A 38 3.95 6.61 -8.98
CA ALA A 38 3.25 6.16 -7.78
C ALA A 38 2.71 4.72 -7.93
N ARG A 39 2.16 4.37 -9.10
CA ARG A 39 1.68 3.02 -9.43
C ARG A 39 2.83 2.02 -9.37
N ASP A 40 3.95 2.33 -10.01
CA ASP A 40 5.08 1.40 -10.09
C ASP A 40 5.67 1.15 -8.70
N ALA A 41 5.82 2.19 -7.88
CA ALA A 41 6.22 2.05 -6.48
C ALA A 41 5.23 1.21 -5.65
N PHE A 42 3.93 1.30 -5.92
CA PHE A 42 2.92 0.48 -5.27
C PHE A 42 3.02 -1.00 -5.65
N ILE A 43 3.24 -1.29 -6.94
CA ILE A 43 3.41 -2.66 -7.45
C ILE A 43 4.64 -3.31 -6.83
N GLU A 44 5.77 -2.60 -6.80
CA GLU A 44 7.01 -3.13 -6.21
C GLU A 44 6.87 -3.38 -4.70
N ALA A 45 6.18 -2.50 -3.98
CA ALA A 45 5.89 -2.73 -2.56
C ALA A 45 5.04 -4.00 -2.33
N ILE A 46 4.03 -4.25 -3.18
CA ILE A 46 3.22 -5.48 -3.13
C ILE A 46 4.08 -6.70 -3.45
N ARG A 47 4.91 -6.64 -4.49
CA ARG A 47 5.81 -7.75 -4.88
C ARG A 47 6.77 -8.10 -3.75
N HIS A 48 7.34 -7.10 -3.09
CA HIS A 48 8.23 -7.28 -1.94
C HIS A 48 7.53 -8.02 -0.79
N ILE A 49 6.32 -7.58 -0.40
CA ILE A 49 5.52 -8.25 0.63
C ILE A 49 5.18 -9.68 0.21
N ALA A 50 4.81 -9.90 -1.06
CA ALA A 50 4.49 -11.23 -1.57
C ALA A 50 5.69 -12.18 -1.54
N ALA A 51 6.91 -11.68 -1.78
CA ALA A 51 8.14 -12.46 -1.74
C ALA A 51 8.54 -12.87 -0.31
N SER A 52 8.20 -12.07 0.71
CA SER A 52 8.55 -12.33 2.11
C SER A 52 7.46 -11.82 3.07
N PRO A 53 6.29 -12.49 3.11
CA PRO A 53 5.10 -11.95 3.79
C PRO A 53 5.21 -11.86 5.31
N LEU A 54 6.14 -12.62 5.90
CA LEU A 54 6.36 -12.66 7.35
C LEU A 54 7.45 -11.71 7.84
N GLU A 55 8.22 -11.08 6.94
CA GLU A 55 9.36 -10.24 7.32
C GLU A 55 8.93 -9.06 8.20
N ALA A 56 7.82 -8.40 7.83
CA ALA A 56 7.22 -7.31 8.59
C ALA A 56 6.13 -7.78 9.56
N ALA A 57 5.79 -9.08 9.57
CA ALA A 57 4.70 -9.59 10.39
C ALA A 57 5.11 -9.60 11.87
N ARG A 58 4.39 -8.83 12.68
CA ARG A 58 4.46 -8.96 14.14
C ARG A 58 3.45 -9.99 14.58
N ARG A 59 3.92 -10.99 15.34
CA ARG A 59 3.02 -11.88 16.09
C ARG A 59 2.05 -11.02 16.92
N PRO A 60 0.75 -11.35 16.98
CA PRO A 60 -0.19 -10.66 17.84
C PRO A 60 0.23 -10.73 19.32
N ASP A 61 -0.03 -9.68 20.10
CA ASP A 61 0.36 -9.64 21.53
C ASP A 61 -0.23 -10.78 22.35
N HIS A 62 -1.44 -11.24 22.02
CA HIS A 62 -2.13 -12.31 22.73
C HIS A 62 -1.54 -13.72 22.48
N GLU A 63 -0.71 -13.88 21.44
CA GLU A 63 -0.02 -15.14 21.12
C GLU A 63 1.44 -15.17 21.61
N ARG A 64 1.90 -14.10 22.28
CA ARG A 64 3.20 -14.06 22.96
C ARG A 64 3.05 -14.63 24.37
N ARG A 65 2.93 -15.95 24.52
CA ARG A 65 3.08 -16.66 25.80
C ARG A 65 4.23 -17.63 25.74
#